data_AF-A0A9E0U179-F1
#
_entry.id   AF-A0A9E0U179-F1
#
_cell.length_a   1.000
_cell.length_b   1.000
_cell.length_c   1.000
_cell.angle_alpha   90.00
_cell.angle_beta   90.00
_cell.angle_gamma   90.00
#
_symmetry.space_group_name_H-M   'P 1'
#
loop_
_entity.id
_entity.type
_entity.pdbx_description
1 polymer ?
#
loop_
_entity_poly.entity_id
_entity_poly.type
_entity_poly.pdbx_seq_one_letter_code
_entity_poly.pdbx_strand_id
1 'polypeptide(L)'
;GEMIMAYQLGTSIIAQEQWEHMWNYLYATWYRPSLTYAGVAYRIKKQPSFYDYAMGLASGAFSPKANSPQVAALSCALLQRIPHQPEVIPSGTRGSNERFSWGSEQLPSHALSHILGPCRADEMQGFYPFSLTSGQSSLVIQVPKGFLSQFSGDSLTFTLSEVLSLEEKEKNYPLFIWFDDLKDNDIWVEDKRANCFRMNDSLQIKLGERQLLLSFQVKGDQELVGSITRGSRSGLQVKMKEKTVASDVQISLRALRGSSPCEIVLKFSLK
;
A
#
# COMPACT_ATOMS: atom_id res chain seq x y z
N GLY A 1 14.57 5.99 8.07
CA GLY A 1 14.66 6.83 9.28
C GLY A 1 16.09 7.02 9.72
N GLU A 2 16.75 5.95 10.16
CA GLU A 2 18.13 5.99 10.65
C GLU A 2 19.13 6.45 9.57
N MET A 3 18.97 6.01 8.31
CA MET A 3 19.76 6.55 7.19
C MET A 3 19.57 8.06 6.98
N ILE A 4 18.34 8.57 7.11
CA ILE A 4 18.06 10.01 6.98
C ILE A 4 18.73 10.77 8.13
N MET A 5 18.70 10.24 9.35
CA MET A 5 19.35 10.85 10.50
C MET A 5 20.86 10.83 10.37
N ALA A 6 21.46 9.68 10.04
CA ALA A 6 22.90 9.54 9.81
C ALA A 6 23.38 10.50 8.71
N TYR A 7 22.54 10.72 7.69
CA TYR A 7 22.78 11.69 6.63
C TYR A 7 22.74 13.15 7.14
N GLN A 8 21.70 13.53 7.88
CA GLN A 8 21.51 14.90 8.39
C GLN A 8 22.58 15.29 9.43
N LEU A 9 23.18 14.29 10.09
CA LEU A 9 24.26 14.47 11.05
C LEU A 9 25.66 14.34 10.42
N GLY A 10 25.79 13.99 9.13
CA GLY A 10 27.06 13.89 8.42
C GLY A 10 27.63 15.28 8.10
N THR A 11 28.70 15.69 8.79
CA THR A 11 29.16 17.08 8.86
C THR A 11 30.10 17.56 7.75
N SER A 12 30.24 16.86 6.60
CA SER A 12 31.09 17.37 5.51
C SER A 12 30.26 18.12 4.47
N ILE A 13 30.77 19.27 4.01
CA ILE A 13 30.23 20.02 2.86
C ILE A 13 30.10 19.12 1.62
N ILE A 14 31.01 18.14 1.48
CA ILE A 14 31.00 17.10 0.44
C ILE A 14 29.76 16.19 0.55
N ALA A 15 29.24 15.96 1.76
CA ALA A 15 28.01 15.22 1.98
C ALA A 15 26.74 16.04 1.70
N GLN A 16 26.82 17.37 1.54
CA GLN A 16 25.66 18.17 1.13
C GLN A 16 25.46 18.14 -0.39
N GLU A 17 26.52 18.33 -1.18
CA GLU A 17 26.44 18.37 -2.65
C GLU A 17 26.15 17.00 -3.28
N GLN A 18 26.83 15.93 -2.84
CA GLN A 18 26.67 14.60 -3.45
C GLN A 18 25.28 14.00 -3.25
N TRP A 19 24.61 14.40 -2.17
CA TRP A 19 23.31 13.85 -1.79
C TRP A 19 22.15 14.79 -2.09
N GLU A 20 22.43 16.01 -2.54
CA GLU A 20 21.42 16.91 -3.11
C GLU A 20 20.66 16.20 -4.23
N HIS A 21 21.36 15.46 -5.10
CA HIS A 21 20.74 14.64 -6.14
C HIS A 21 19.80 13.57 -5.59
N MET A 22 20.17 12.89 -4.50
CA MET A 22 19.30 11.91 -3.85
C MET A 22 18.04 12.59 -3.29
N TRP A 23 18.17 13.73 -2.61
CA TRP A 23 17.01 14.45 -2.09
C TRP A 23 16.13 14.96 -3.21
N ASN A 24 16.70 15.61 -4.22
CA ASN A 24 15.96 16.05 -5.39
C ASN A 24 15.22 14.89 -6.03
N TYR A 25 15.85 13.72 -6.15
CA TYR A 25 15.19 12.51 -6.61
C TYR A 25 14.06 12.05 -5.69
N LEU A 26 14.27 11.96 -4.37
CA LEU A 26 13.24 11.55 -3.41
C LEU A 26 12.05 12.53 -3.39
N TYR A 27 12.30 13.83 -3.38
CA TYR A 27 11.26 14.85 -3.46
C TYR A 27 10.48 14.82 -4.77
N ALA A 28 11.18 14.57 -5.87
CA ALA A 28 10.57 14.43 -7.18
C ALA A 28 9.72 13.15 -7.24
N THR A 29 10.13 12.07 -6.59
CA THR A 29 9.48 10.75 -6.70
C THR A 29 8.50 10.40 -5.58
N TRP A 30 8.46 11.16 -4.49
CA TRP A 30 7.49 10.95 -3.43
C TRP A 30 6.14 11.60 -3.73
N TYR A 31 5.08 10.83 -3.49
CA TYR A 31 3.73 11.35 -3.53
C TYR A 31 3.45 12.23 -2.31
N ARG A 32 3.53 13.56 -2.49
CA ARG A 32 3.47 14.56 -1.40
C ARG A 32 2.32 14.35 -0.40
N PRO A 33 1.07 14.05 -0.81
CA PRO A 33 -0.04 13.85 0.14
C PRO A 33 0.17 12.68 1.12
N SER A 34 1.08 11.76 0.81
CA SER A 34 1.41 10.60 1.64
C SER A 34 2.60 10.81 2.58
N LEU A 35 3.31 11.94 2.52
CA LEU A 35 4.49 12.19 3.37
C LEU A 35 4.17 12.19 4.87
N THR A 36 2.93 12.53 5.23
CA THR A 36 2.44 12.52 6.62
C THR A 36 1.72 11.24 6.99
N TYR A 37 1.58 10.31 6.04
CA TYR A 37 0.86 9.06 6.22
C TYR A 37 1.50 8.24 7.33
N ALA A 38 0.73 7.96 8.37
CA ALA A 38 1.20 7.21 9.53
C ALA A 38 1.31 5.70 9.27
N GLY A 39 0.81 5.19 8.14
CA GLY A 39 0.79 3.76 7.88
C GLY A 39 -0.22 3.01 8.74
N VAL A 40 -0.56 1.83 8.25
CA VAL A 40 -1.33 0.83 8.97
C VAL A 40 -0.47 0.15 10.05
N ALA A 41 -1.06 -0.02 11.23
CA ALA A 41 -0.38 -0.30 12.50
C ALA A 41 0.34 0.88 13.16
N TYR A 42 -0.15 2.12 12.97
CA TYR A 42 0.14 3.21 13.90
C TYR A 42 -0.22 2.79 15.33
N ARG A 43 0.78 2.37 16.09
CA ARG A 43 0.65 2.21 17.53
C ARG A 43 0.73 3.61 18.11
N ILE A 44 -0.36 4.05 18.74
CA ILE A 44 -0.47 5.35 19.43
C ILE A 44 0.71 5.58 20.41
N LYS A 45 1.36 4.51 20.87
CA LYS A 45 2.50 4.55 21.82
C LYS A 45 3.89 4.38 21.20
N LYS A 46 4.06 4.20 19.89
CA LYS A 46 5.40 4.12 19.28
C LYS A 46 5.91 5.55 19.06
N GLN A 47 7.08 5.86 19.61
CA GLN A 47 7.67 7.18 19.39
C GLN A 47 7.88 7.43 17.89
N PRO A 48 7.61 8.65 17.41
CA PRO A 48 7.93 9.05 16.05
C PRO A 48 9.42 8.85 15.80
N SER A 49 9.73 8.32 14.63
CA SER A 49 11.10 8.20 14.15
C SER A 49 11.56 9.52 13.55
N PHE A 50 12.87 9.69 13.39
CA PHE A 50 13.42 10.84 12.65
C PHE A 50 12.94 10.91 11.20
N TYR A 51 12.47 9.80 10.62
CA TYR A 51 11.79 9.83 9.32
C TYR A 51 10.52 10.68 9.38
N ASP A 52 9.68 10.48 10.41
CA ASP A 52 8.39 11.16 10.55
C ASP A 52 8.59 12.69 10.66
N TYR A 53 9.66 13.13 11.36
CA TYR A 53 10.00 14.54 11.47
C TYR A 53 10.60 15.13 10.19
N ALA A 54 11.50 14.39 9.52
CA ALA A 54 12.07 14.82 8.25
C ALA A 54 10.98 14.98 7.18
N MET A 55 10.04 14.03 7.09
CA MET A 55 8.91 14.12 6.17
C MET A 55 7.95 15.24 6.56
N GLY A 56 7.81 15.51 7.86
CA GLY A 56 7.01 16.63 8.33
C GLY A 56 7.55 17.99 7.90
N LEU A 57 8.86 18.19 8.03
CA LEU A 57 9.54 19.39 7.52
C LEU A 57 9.46 19.49 5.99
N ALA A 58 9.61 18.36 5.29
CA ALA A 58 9.53 18.29 3.83
C ALA A 58 8.15 18.67 3.28
N SER A 59 7.09 18.22 3.95
CA SER A 59 5.70 18.41 3.51
C SER A 59 5.02 19.66 4.08
N GLY A 60 5.58 20.26 5.13
CA GLY A 60 4.98 21.39 5.85
C GLY A 60 3.87 20.98 6.84
N ALA A 61 3.59 19.69 6.98
CA ALA A 61 2.62 19.14 7.93
C ALA A 61 3.21 17.91 8.62
N PHE A 62 2.92 17.69 9.90
CA PHE A 62 3.47 16.53 10.61
C PHE A 62 2.50 15.35 10.61
N SER A 63 3.06 14.14 10.56
CA SER A 63 2.28 12.92 10.79
C SER A 63 1.65 12.94 12.19
N PRO A 64 0.47 12.34 12.41
CA PRO A 64 -0.10 12.17 13.74
C PRO A 64 0.83 11.49 14.77
N LYS A 65 1.83 10.72 14.29
CA LYS A 65 2.91 10.15 15.11
C LYS A 65 3.76 11.21 15.84
N ALA A 66 3.92 12.37 15.22
CA ALA A 66 4.80 13.45 15.66
C ALA A 66 4.08 14.53 16.49
N ASN A 67 2.91 14.21 17.06
CA ASN A 67 2.05 15.15 17.80
C ASN A 67 2.60 15.62 19.17
N SER A 68 3.84 15.31 19.56
CA SER A 68 4.47 15.85 20.76
C SER A 68 5.31 17.08 20.40
N PRO A 69 4.84 18.32 20.68
CA PRO A 69 5.48 19.53 20.18
C PRO A 69 6.92 19.72 20.67
N GLN A 70 7.20 19.29 21.91
CA GLN A 70 8.52 19.43 22.55
C GLN A 70 9.55 18.48 21.94
N VAL A 71 9.16 17.21 21.71
CA VAL A 71 10.03 16.22 21.05
C VAL A 71 10.20 16.59 19.58
N ALA A 72 9.13 17.07 18.93
CA ALA A 72 9.20 17.53 17.55
C ALA A 72 10.18 18.69 17.38
N ALA A 73 10.11 19.72 18.24
CA ALA A 73 11.02 20.86 18.17
C ALA A 73 12.49 20.44 18.33
N LEU A 74 12.79 19.58 19.30
CA LEU A 74 14.16 19.08 19.53
C LEU A 74 14.65 18.18 18.38
N SER A 75 13.80 17.26 17.89
CA SER A 75 14.17 16.39 16.77
C SER A 75 14.34 17.16 15.47
N CYS A 76 13.50 18.16 15.21
CA CYS A 76 13.62 19.04 14.04
C CYS A 76 14.85 19.95 14.12
N ALA A 77 15.26 20.39 15.31
CA ALA A 77 16.48 21.19 15.49
C ALA A 77 17.76 20.42 15.09
N LEU A 78 17.72 19.08 15.09
CA LEU A 78 18.81 18.22 14.65
C LEU A 78 18.79 17.94 13.13
N LEU A 79 17.76 18.39 12.42
CA LEU A 79 17.62 18.22 10.98
C LEU A 79 18.07 19.50 10.27
N GLN A 80 19.00 19.38 9.33
CA GLN A 80 19.37 20.47 8.45
C GLN A 80 18.23 20.77 7.48
N ARG A 81 18.11 22.04 7.09
CA ARG A 81 17.15 22.45 6.06
C ARG A 81 17.54 21.80 4.75
N ILE A 82 16.61 21.09 4.12
CA ILE A 82 16.85 20.49 2.81
C ILE A 82 16.82 21.62 1.76
N PRO A 83 17.93 21.87 1.04
CA PRO A 83 17.97 22.91 0.01
C PRO A 83 17.03 22.56 -1.14
N HIS A 84 16.41 23.59 -1.70
CA HIS A 84 15.48 23.62 -2.85
C HIS A 84 14.64 22.38 -3.15
N GLN A 85 13.31 22.54 -3.05
CA GLN A 85 12.38 21.57 -3.61
C GLN A 85 12.35 21.73 -5.14
N PRO A 86 12.67 20.68 -5.92
CA PRO A 86 12.46 20.74 -7.36
C PRO A 86 10.96 20.93 -7.65
N GLU A 87 10.64 21.86 -8.56
CA GLU A 87 9.25 22.11 -9.01
C GLU A 87 8.68 20.95 -9.81
N VAL A 88 9.54 20.11 -10.39
CA VAL A 88 9.15 19.04 -11.31
C VAL A 88 9.05 17.71 -10.59
N ILE A 89 7.83 17.18 -10.53
CA ILE A 89 7.51 15.82 -10.11
C ILE A 89 7.48 14.97 -11.39
N PRO A 90 8.40 14.01 -11.60
CA PRO A 90 8.23 12.97 -12.60
C PRO A 90 6.86 12.34 -12.43
N SER A 91 6.02 12.45 -13.46
CA SER A 91 4.68 11.87 -13.48
C SER A 91 4.70 10.35 -13.36
N GLY A 92 5.85 9.71 -13.60
CA GLY A 92 6.07 8.31 -13.30
C GLY A 92 7.50 7.86 -13.53
N THR A 93 7.83 6.67 -13.00
CA THR A 93 9.09 5.98 -13.25
C THR A 93 8.80 4.54 -13.65
N ARG A 94 9.60 3.98 -14.55
CA ARG A 94 9.45 2.59 -15.01
C ARG A 94 10.81 1.95 -15.14
N GLY A 95 10.86 0.64 -14.96
CA GLY A 95 12.05 -0.16 -15.19
C GLY A 95 11.73 -1.63 -15.30
N SER A 96 12.74 -2.42 -15.66
CA SER A 96 12.62 -3.86 -15.81
C SER A 96 13.97 -4.54 -15.62
N ASN A 97 13.92 -5.81 -15.23
CA ASN A 97 15.05 -6.73 -15.28
C ASN A 97 14.57 -8.05 -15.91
N GLU A 98 15.41 -9.09 -15.86
CA GLU A 98 15.09 -10.42 -16.41
C GLU A 98 13.89 -11.10 -15.76
N ARG A 99 13.54 -10.72 -14.51
CA ARG A 99 12.49 -11.38 -13.72
C ARG A 99 11.17 -10.63 -13.71
N PHE A 100 11.20 -9.30 -13.70
CA PHE A 100 9.99 -8.49 -13.57
C PHE A 100 10.16 -7.10 -14.19
N SER A 101 9.03 -6.45 -14.46
CA SER A 101 8.96 -5.03 -14.73
C SER A 101 8.24 -4.31 -13.60
N TRP A 102 8.48 -3.02 -13.46
CA TRP A 102 7.89 -2.21 -12.42
C TRP A 102 7.57 -0.82 -12.95
N GLY A 103 6.61 -0.17 -12.31
CA GLY A 103 6.25 1.18 -12.61
C GLY A 103 5.65 1.88 -11.41
N SER A 104 5.80 3.19 -11.39
CA SER A 104 5.07 4.09 -10.51
C SER A 104 4.52 5.25 -11.32
N GLU A 105 3.38 5.76 -10.91
CA GLU A 105 2.74 6.92 -11.51
C GLU A 105 2.19 7.82 -10.41
N GLN A 106 2.42 9.12 -10.55
CA GLN A 106 1.90 10.14 -9.67
C GLN A 106 0.87 10.98 -10.44
N LEU A 107 -0.37 10.91 -9.97
CA LEU A 107 -1.48 11.71 -10.45
C LEU A 107 -1.83 12.76 -9.39
N PRO A 108 -2.53 13.84 -9.76
CA PRO A 108 -2.88 14.90 -8.81
C PRO A 108 -3.65 14.41 -7.57
N SER A 109 -4.41 13.32 -7.70
CA SER A 109 -5.29 12.79 -6.65
C SER A 109 -4.78 11.53 -5.96
N HIS A 110 -3.83 10.82 -6.57
CA HIS A 110 -3.31 9.56 -6.04
C HIS A 110 -1.98 9.20 -6.69
N ALA A 111 -1.25 8.31 -6.04
CA ALA A 111 -0.12 7.61 -6.66
C ALA A 111 -0.38 6.12 -6.69
N LEU A 112 0.14 5.47 -7.71
CA LEU A 112 0.09 4.02 -7.86
C LEU A 112 1.49 3.48 -8.13
N SER A 113 1.74 2.25 -7.68
CA SER A 113 2.92 1.49 -8.05
C SER A 113 2.55 0.04 -8.32
N HIS A 114 3.29 -0.58 -9.23
CA HIS A 114 3.08 -1.96 -9.62
C HIS A 114 4.38 -2.67 -9.94
N ILE A 115 4.37 -4.00 -9.76
CA ILE A 115 5.43 -4.92 -10.17
C ILE A 115 4.75 -6.05 -10.96
N LEU A 116 5.11 -6.18 -12.24
CA LEU A 116 4.61 -7.21 -13.15
C LEU A 116 5.63 -8.32 -13.33
N GLY A 117 5.17 -9.56 -13.30
CA GLY A 117 6.01 -10.74 -13.50
C GLY A 117 6.03 -11.68 -12.29
N PRO A 118 6.64 -12.86 -12.41
CA PRO A 118 6.51 -13.99 -11.49
C PRO A 118 7.19 -13.83 -10.12
N CYS A 119 7.20 -12.63 -9.54
CA CYS A 119 7.68 -12.42 -8.18
C CYS A 119 6.61 -12.83 -7.18
N ARG A 120 6.98 -13.68 -6.22
CA ARG A 120 6.06 -14.26 -5.24
C ARG A 120 6.24 -13.67 -3.85
N ALA A 121 5.19 -13.67 -3.05
CA ALA A 121 5.21 -13.09 -1.70
C ALA A 121 6.05 -13.89 -0.68
N ASP A 122 6.35 -15.16 -0.96
CA ASP A 122 7.27 -15.99 -0.17
C ASP A 122 8.74 -15.64 -0.42
N GLU A 123 9.07 -15.10 -1.60
CA GLU A 123 10.42 -14.60 -1.92
C GLU A 123 10.73 -13.28 -1.20
N MET A 124 9.70 -12.48 -0.89
CA MET A 124 9.83 -11.16 -0.27
C MET A 124 8.72 -10.91 0.76
N GLN A 125 9.08 -10.96 2.04
CA GLN A 125 8.14 -10.65 3.12
C GLN A 125 7.60 -9.22 2.98
N GLY A 126 6.27 -9.06 3.02
CA GLY A 126 5.62 -7.76 2.85
C GLY A 126 5.57 -7.27 1.40
N PHE A 127 5.68 -8.18 0.43
CA PHE A 127 5.54 -7.87 -0.98
C PHE A 127 4.09 -7.65 -1.40
N TYR A 128 3.85 -6.49 -2.02
CA TYR A 128 2.56 -6.10 -2.58
C TYR A 128 2.80 -5.70 -4.05
N PRO A 129 2.47 -6.54 -5.03
CA PRO A 129 2.70 -6.24 -6.45
C PRO A 129 1.89 -5.05 -6.97
N PHE A 130 0.91 -4.56 -6.21
CA PHE A 130 0.20 -3.33 -6.50
C PHE A 130 -0.05 -2.53 -5.23
N SER A 131 0.16 -1.21 -5.31
CA SER A 131 -0.25 -0.27 -4.27
C SER A 131 -0.88 0.97 -4.87
N LEU A 132 -1.85 1.52 -4.16
CA LEU A 132 -2.50 2.78 -4.44
C LEU A 132 -2.51 3.61 -3.16
N THR A 133 -2.09 4.86 -3.24
CA THR A 133 -2.11 5.79 -2.11
C THR A 133 -2.84 7.06 -2.51
N SER A 134 -3.80 7.49 -1.69
CA SER A 134 -4.54 8.73 -1.88
C SER A 134 -4.70 9.44 -0.54
N GLY A 135 -4.02 10.58 -0.38
CA GLY A 135 -3.99 11.32 0.89
C GLY A 135 -3.49 10.45 2.05
N GLN A 136 -4.35 10.27 3.06
CA GLN A 136 -4.09 9.47 4.26
C GLN A 136 -4.59 8.02 4.16
N SER A 137 -4.99 7.57 2.96
CA SER A 137 -5.46 6.21 2.72
C SER A 137 -4.52 5.46 1.80
N SER A 138 -4.25 4.20 2.15
CA SER A 138 -3.54 3.25 1.31
C SER A 138 -4.45 2.06 0.96
N LEU A 139 -4.25 1.53 -0.24
CA LEU A 139 -4.74 0.23 -0.66
C LEU A 139 -3.56 -0.56 -1.22
N VAL A 140 -3.40 -1.80 -0.79
CA VAL A 140 -2.38 -2.70 -1.31
C VAL A 140 -3.00 -4.03 -1.68
N ILE A 141 -2.44 -4.68 -2.71
CA ILE A 141 -2.88 -6.00 -3.13
C ILE A 141 -1.73 -6.96 -2.94
N GLN A 142 -2.02 -8.10 -2.33
CA GLN A 142 -1.10 -9.22 -2.16
C GLN A 142 -1.66 -10.44 -2.91
N VAL A 143 -0.76 -11.15 -3.60
CA VAL A 143 -1.10 -12.38 -4.32
C VAL A 143 -0.16 -13.48 -3.84
N PRO A 144 -0.51 -14.21 -2.75
CA PRO A 144 0.44 -15.12 -2.09
C PRO A 144 0.95 -16.25 -2.98
N LYS A 145 0.08 -16.80 -3.84
CA LYS A 145 0.38 -17.94 -4.74
C LYS A 145 0.10 -17.58 -6.20
N GLY A 146 0.65 -16.45 -6.63
CA GLY A 146 0.46 -15.91 -7.96
C GLY A 146 1.30 -14.67 -8.17
N PHE A 147 0.99 -13.94 -9.23
CA PHE A 147 1.62 -12.68 -9.53
C PHE A 147 0.70 -11.77 -10.32
N LEU A 148 1.01 -10.48 -10.33
CA LEU A 148 0.39 -9.51 -11.22
C LEU A 148 1.03 -9.67 -12.61
N SER A 149 0.25 -10.10 -13.59
CA SER A 149 0.72 -10.34 -14.96
C SER A 149 0.53 -9.13 -15.86
N GLN A 150 -0.50 -8.31 -15.60
CA GLN A 150 -0.80 -7.15 -16.42
C GLN A 150 -1.41 -6.01 -15.61
N PHE A 151 -1.03 -4.78 -15.97
CA PHE A 151 -1.69 -3.56 -15.53
C PHE A 151 -2.03 -2.68 -16.74
N SER A 152 -3.28 -2.24 -16.84
CA SER A 152 -3.79 -1.42 -17.93
C SER A 152 -4.66 -0.28 -17.39
N GLY A 153 -4.07 0.67 -16.66
CA GLY A 153 -4.74 1.89 -16.18
C GLY A 153 -5.82 1.66 -15.12
N ASP A 154 -6.92 1.01 -15.48
CA ASP A 154 -8.09 0.70 -14.65
C ASP A 154 -8.28 -0.81 -14.42
N SER A 155 -7.35 -1.64 -14.89
CA SER A 155 -7.46 -3.10 -14.80
C SER A 155 -6.15 -3.75 -14.39
N LEU A 156 -6.24 -4.70 -13.46
CA LEU A 156 -5.16 -5.56 -12.98
C LEU A 156 -5.50 -7.01 -13.30
N THR A 157 -4.59 -7.72 -13.95
CA THR A 157 -4.74 -9.16 -14.20
C THR A 157 -3.74 -9.91 -13.33
N PHE A 158 -4.25 -10.84 -12.52
CA PHE A 158 -3.46 -11.71 -11.67
C PHE A 158 -3.50 -13.13 -12.19
N THR A 159 -2.33 -13.75 -12.32
CA THR A 159 -2.18 -15.15 -12.72
C THR A 159 -1.85 -15.97 -11.48
N LEU A 160 -2.69 -16.97 -11.16
CA LEU A 160 -2.45 -17.87 -10.03
C LEU A 160 -1.54 -19.02 -10.46
N SER A 161 -0.53 -19.34 -9.64
CA SER A 161 0.57 -20.20 -10.06
C SER A 161 0.30 -21.70 -9.96
N GLU A 162 -0.64 -22.16 -9.13
CA GLU A 162 -0.87 -23.61 -8.92
C GLU A 162 -2.31 -23.97 -8.56
N VAL A 163 -2.65 -25.23 -8.88
CA VAL A 163 -3.88 -25.90 -8.45
C VAL A 163 -3.69 -26.31 -7.00
N LEU A 164 -4.37 -25.61 -6.09
CA LEU A 164 -4.31 -25.93 -4.67
C LEU A 164 -4.95 -27.29 -4.41
N SER A 165 -4.29 -28.15 -3.64
CA SER A 165 -4.95 -29.32 -3.05
C SER A 165 -6.15 -28.91 -2.19
N LEU A 166 -7.08 -29.83 -1.91
CA LEU A 166 -8.30 -29.52 -1.15
C LEU A 166 -8.01 -28.92 0.24
N GLU A 167 -7.00 -29.46 0.95
CA GLU A 167 -6.53 -28.93 2.24
C GLU A 167 -5.89 -27.55 2.12
N GLU A 168 -5.22 -27.29 0.99
CA GLU A 168 -4.63 -25.99 0.69
C GLU A 168 -5.66 -24.94 0.30
N LYS A 169 -6.78 -25.32 -0.34
CA LYS A 169 -7.87 -24.39 -0.69
C LYS A 169 -8.54 -23.78 0.54
N GLU A 170 -8.55 -24.50 1.66
CA GLU A 170 -9.14 -23.99 2.90
C GLU A 170 -8.26 -22.98 3.63
N LYS A 171 -6.94 -23.08 3.45
CA LYS A 171 -5.96 -22.23 4.13
C LYS A 171 -5.38 -21.13 3.23
N ASN A 172 -5.45 -21.28 1.92
CA ASN A 172 -4.86 -20.35 0.97
C ASN A 172 -5.91 -19.45 0.34
N TYR A 173 -5.68 -18.15 0.49
CA TYR A 173 -6.42 -17.12 -0.20
C TYR A 173 -5.62 -16.70 -1.43
N PRO A 174 -6.14 -16.87 -2.66
CA PRO A 174 -5.44 -16.47 -3.88
C PRO A 174 -5.09 -14.98 -3.94
N LEU A 175 -5.90 -14.13 -3.33
CA LEU A 175 -5.75 -12.68 -3.41
C LEU A 175 -6.24 -12.03 -2.13
N PHE A 176 -5.46 -11.05 -1.66
CA PHE A 176 -5.84 -10.15 -0.59
C PHE A 176 -5.78 -8.71 -1.08
N ILE A 177 -6.80 -7.92 -0.76
CA ILE A 177 -6.76 -6.47 -0.85
C ILE A 177 -6.87 -5.93 0.56
N TRP A 178 -5.96 -5.04 0.92
CA TRP A 178 -5.97 -4.41 2.23
C TRP A 178 -6.08 -2.91 2.06
N PHE A 179 -6.89 -2.28 2.90
CA PHE A 179 -6.99 -0.84 2.99
C PHE A 179 -7.23 -0.39 4.43
N ASP A 180 -6.97 0.88 4.72
CA ASP A 180 -6.94 1.39 6.08
C ASP A 180 -8.37 1.44 6.69
N ASP A 181 -8.56 0.98 7.93
CA ASP A 181 -9.86 1.04 8.64
C ASP A 181 -10.02 2.41 9.33
N LEU A 182 -10.25 3.44 8.51
CA LEU A 182 -10.52 4.80 8.97
C LEU A 182 -12.02 5.02 9.20
N LYS A 183 -12.38 5.99 10.06
CA LYS A 183 -13.79 6.31 10.40
C LYS A 183 -14.67 6.55 9.17
N ASP A 184 -14.10 7.12 8.11
CA ASP A 184 -14.81 7.47 6.88
C ASP A 184 -14.70 6.40 5.79
N ASN A 185 -14.00 5.30 6.08
CA ASN A 185 -13.87 4.18 5.15
C ASN A 185 -14.97 3.16 5.43
N ASP A 186 -15.67 2.75 4.38
CA ASP A 186 -16.74 1.77 4.46
C ASP A 186 -16.83 1.03 3.13
N ILE A 187 -17.46 -0.14 3.16
CA ILE A 187 -17.52 -1.07 2.03
C ILE A 187 -18.95 -1.56 1.82
N TRP A 188 -19.39 -1.45 0.57
CA TRP A 188 -20.71 -1.89 0.14
C TRP A 188 -20.56 -2.87 -1.01
N VAL A 189 -21.42 -3.87 -1.03
CA VAL A 189 -21.57 -4.85 -2.10
C VAL A 189 -22.96 -4.63 -2.65
N GLU A 190 -23.08 -4.25 -3.94
CA GLU A 190 -24.39 -3.95 -4.56
C GLU A 190 -25.25 -3.00 -3.70
N ASP A 191 -24.64 -1.88 -3.28
CA ASP A 191 -25.23 -0.84 -2.42
C ASP A 191 -25.68 -1.30 -1.02
N LYS A 192 -25.31 -2.51 -0.59
CA LYS A 192 -25.62 -3.05 0.74
C LYS A 192 -24.36 -3.30 1.56
N ARG A 193 -24.43 -3.08 2.87
CA ARG A 193 -23.38 -3.53 3.78
C ARG A 193 -23.40 -5.05 3.86
N ALA A 194 -22.35 -5.69 3.35
CA ALA A 194 -22.18 -7.13 3.37
C ALA A 194 -20.72 -7.47 3.67
N ASN A 195 -20.51 -8.62 4.33
CA ASN A 195 -19.17 -9.11 4.64
C ASN A 195 -18.73 -10.22 3.66
N CYS A 196 -19.56 -10.55 2.67
CA CYS A 196 -19.29 -11.55 1.65
C CYS A 196 -19.86 -11.08 0.31
N PHE A 197 -19.25 -11.50 -0.79
CA PHE A 197 -19.67 -11.18 -2.16
C PHE A 197 -19.31 -12.31 -3.13
N ARG A 198 -20.04 -12.37 -4.25
CA ARG A 198 -19.78 -13.29 -5.36
C ARG A 198 -18.92 -12.61 -6.41
N MET A 199 -18.31 -13.41 -7.29
CA MET A 199 -17.63 -12.85 -8.45
C MET A 199 -18.62 -12.11 -9.34
N ASN A 200 -18.16 -11.01 -9.95
CA ASN A 200 -18.94 -10.03 -10.70
C ASN A 200 -19.85 -9.09 -9.87
N ASP A 201 -19.99 -9.28 -8.55
CA ASP A 201 -20.60 -8.25 -7.71
C ASP A 201 -19.71 -6.99 -7.74
N SER A 202 -20.32 -5.81 -7.78
CA SER A 202 -19.62 -4.54 -7.64
C SER A 202 -19.41 -4.22 -6.17
N LEU A 203 -18.14 -4.01 -5.81
CA LEU A 203 -17.80 -3.47 -4.50
C LEU A 203 -17.53 -1.99 -4.61
N GLN A 204 -18.08 -1.23 -3.68
CA GLN A 204 -17.80 0.17 -3.51
C GLN A 204 -17.01 0.32 -2.22
N ILE A 205 -15.81 0.89 -2.29
CA ILE A 205 -14.97 1.18 -1.14
C ILE A 205 -14.85 2.70 -1.06
N LYS A 206 -15.34 3.27 0.03
CA LYS A 206 -15.05 4.66 0.33
C LYS A 206 -13.69 4.74 1.01
N LEU A 207 -12.79 5.55 0.46
CA LEU A 207 -11.45 5.83 0.99
C LEU A 207 -11.36 7.35 1.23
N GLY A 208 -11.78 7.78 2.42
CA GLY A 208 -11.93 9.20 2.75
C GLY A 208 -12.95 9.90 1.84
N GLU A 209 -12.48 10.86 1.04
CA GLU A 209 -13.31 11.62 0.09
C GLU A 209 -13.47 10.92 -1.27
N ARG A 210 -12.78 9.79 -1.48
CA ARG A 210 -12.80 9.05 -2.75
C ARG A 210 -13.67 7.82 -2.67
N GLN A 211 -14.17 7.41 -3.84
CA GLN A 211 -14.88 6.15 -3.99
C GLN A 211 -14.16 5.27 -5.00
N LEU A 212 -13.70 4.11 -4.55
CA LEU A 212 -13.13 3.09 -5.40
C LEU A 212 -14.19 2.04 -5.71
N LEU A 213 -14.51 1.90 -6.99
CA LEU A 213 -15.35 0.80 -7.47
C LEU A 213 -14.45 -0.35 -7.87
N LEU A 214 -14.73 -1.55 -7.36
CA LEU A 214 -14.04 -2.78 -7.72
C LEU A 214 -15.03 -3.77 -8.34
N SER A 215 -14.57 -4.50 -9.35
CA SER A 215 -15.28 -5.66 -9.88
C SER A 215 -14.28 -6.75 -10.24
N PHE A 216 -14.63 -7.99 -9.89
CA PHE A 216 -13.80 -9.16 -10.13
C PHE A 216 -14.39 -10.02 -11.23
N GLN A 217 -13.56 -10.38 -12.20
CA GLN A 217 -13.87 -11.37 -13.21
C GLN A 217 -12.86 -12.51 -13.13
N VAL A 218 -13.34 -13.75 -13.12
CA VAL A 218 -12.50 -14.95 -13.10
C VAL A 218 -12.51 -15.57 -14.49
N LYS A 219 -11.33 -15.90 -15.02
CA LYS A 219 -11.17 -16.73 -16.22
C LYS A 219 -10.57 -18.07 -15.82
N GLY A 220 -11.27 -19.15 -16.13
CA GLY A 220 -10.87 -20.52 -15.76
C GLY A 220 -12.03 -21.27 -15.11
N ASP A 221 -11.75 -22.45 -14.57
CA ASP A 221 -12.74 -23.33 -13.93
C ASP A 221 -12.91 -23.08 -12.43
N GLN A 222 -12.23 -22.08 -11.87
CA GLN A 222 -12.29 -21.79 -10.44
C GLN A 222 -13.54 -21.03 -10.05
N GLU A 223 -14.24 -21.55 -9.04
CA GLU A 223 -15.35 -20.87 -8.38
C GLU A 223 -14.81 -20.16 -7.14
N LEU A 224 -14.83 -18.82 -7.15
CA LEU A 224 -14.32 -17.99 -6.05
C LEU A 224 -15.47 -17.27 -5.32
N VAL A 225 -15.29 -17.06 -4.01
CA VAL A 225 -16.13 -16.18 -3.20
C VAL A 225 -15.25 -15.21 -2.45
N GLY A 226 -15.73 -13.98 -2.34
CA GLY A 226 -15.08 -12.92 -1.60
C GLY A 226 -15.61 -12.82 -0.17
N SER A 227 -14.72 -12.50 0.76
CA SER A 227 -15.06 -12.13 2.14
C SER A 227 -14.36 -10.85 2.55
N ILE A 228 -14.98 -10.13 3.47
CA ILE A 228 -14.54 -8.84 3.99
C ILE A 228 -14.42 -9.01 5.50
N THR A 229 -13.22 -8.81 6.02
CA THR A 229 -12.93 -8.89 7.45
C THR A 229 -12.20 -7.63 7.91
N ARG A 230 -12.37 -7.27 9.18
CA ARG A 230 -11.54 -6.25 9.82
C ARG A 230 -10.40 -6.94 10.55
N GLY A 231 -9.16 -6.52 10.28
CA GLY A 231 -7.95 -7.21 10.73
C GLY A 231 -6.72 -6.30 10.73
N SER A 232 -5.54 -6.89 10.82
CA SER A 232 -4.26 -6.17 10.70
C SER A 232 -3.39 -6.86 9.66
N ARG A 233 -2.83 -6.10 8.71
CA ARG A 233 -1.89 -6.61 7.67
C ARG A 233 -0.69 -7.37 8.24
N SER A 234 -0.32 -7.08 9.48
CA SER A 234 0.91 -7.59 10.10
C SER A 234 0.76 -8.96 10.78
N GLY A 235 -0.46 -9.53 10.85
CA GLY A 235 -0.71 -10.76 11.61
C GLY A 235 -0.46 -10.64 13.13
N LEU A 236 0.00 -9.47 13.61
CA LEU A 236 0.23 -9.15 15.00
C LEU A 236 -1.12 -8.94 15.71
N GLN A 237 -1.86 -10.02 15.94
CA GLN A 237 -2.70 -10.10 17.13
C GLN A 237 -1.75 -10.21 18.33
N VAL A 238 -1.21 -9.08 18.78
CA VAL A 238 -0.54 -9.04 20.07
C VAL A 238 -1.63 -9.30 21.11
N LYS A 239 -1.57 -10.47 21.77
CA LYS A 239 -2.36 -10.78 22.98
C LYS A 239 -1.96 -9.80 24.09
N MET A 240 -2.47 -8.57 24.06
CA MET A 240 -2.33 -7.63 25.16
C MET A 240 -3.70 -7.08 25.53
N LYS A 241 -3.88 -6.84 26.83
CA LYS A 241 -5.11 -6.36 27.49
C LYS A 241 -5.64 -5.00 26.97
N GLU A 242 -4.99 -4.38 25.99
CA GLU A 242 -5.39 -3.12 25.39
C GLU A 242 -6.04 -3.40 24.03
N LYS A 243 -7.34 -3.13 23.90
CA LYS A 243 -8.13 -3.31 22.67
C LYS A 243 -7.39 -2.70 21.48
N THR A 244 -6.94 -3.53 20.54
CA THR A 244 -6.55 -3.08 19.21
C THR A 244 -7.79 -2.60 18.48
N VAL A 245 -7.78 -1.34 18.04
CA VAL A 245 -8.64 -0.90 16.93
C VAL A 245 -8.10 -1.63 15.70
N ALA A 246 -8.97 -2.30 14.93
CA ALA A 246 -8.54 -2.90 13.67
C ALA A 246 -7.84 -1.82 12.83
N SER A 247 -6.65 -2.12 12.32
CA SER A 247 -5.91 -1.14 11.52
C SER A 247 -6.35 -1.17 10.07
N ASP A 248 -6.92 -2.29 9.64
CA ASP A 248 -7.17 -2.60 8.24
C ASP A 248 -8.51 -3.28 8.03
N VAL A 249 -9.09 -3.00 6.87
CA VAL A 249 -10.08 -3.86 6.24
C VAL A 249 -9.35 -4.75 5.24
N GLN A 250 -9.68 -6.04 5.28
CA GLN A 250 -9.15 -7.07 4.41
C GLN A 250 -10.28 -7.61 3.54
N ILE A 251 -10.09 -7.53 2.23
CA ILE A 251 -10.87 -8.28 1.26
C ILE A 251 -10.05 -9.49 0.87
N SER A 252 -10.62 -10.68 1.00
CA SER A 252 -9.98 -11.92 0.61
C SER A 252 -10.84 -12.68 -0.38
N LEU A 253 -10.21 -13.25 -1.39
CA LEU A 253 -10.85 -14.20 -2.28
C LEU A 253 -10.52 -15.61 -1.81
N ARG A 254 -11.51 -16.50 -1.78
CA ARG A 254 -11.35 -17.92 -1.43
C ARG A 254 -11.88 -18.79 -2.56
N ALA A 255 -11.13 -19.83 -2.92
CA ALA A 255 -11.58 -20.82 -3.89
C ALA A 255 -12.52 -21.85 -3.23
N LEU A 256 -13.70 -22.04 -3.81
CA LEU A 256 -14.66 -23.09 -3.46
C LEU A 256 -14.40 -24.36 -4.28
N ARG A 257 -14.20 -24.22 -5.60
CA ARG A 257 -14.04 -25.32 -6.56
C ARG A 257 -13.08 -24.92 -7.68
N GLY A 258 -12.67 -25.88 -8.49
CA GLY A 258 -11.79 -25.70 -9.65
C GLY A 258 -10.49 -26.50 -9.52
N SER A 259 -9.91 -26.82 -10.66
CA SER A 259 -8.77 -27.73 -10.77
C SER A 259 -7.70 -27.24 -11.74
N SER A 260 -7.90 -26.07 -12.35
CA SER A 260 -6.97 -25.47 -13.30
C SER A 260 -6.43 -24.13 -12.79
N PRO A 261 -5.27 -23.68 -13.30
CA PRO A 261 -4.84 -22.30 -13.15
C PRO A 261 -5.94 -21.35 -13.64
N CYS A 262 -6.14 -20.24 -12.92
CA CYS A 262 -7.10 -19.22 -13.31
C CYS A 262 -6.46 -17.83 -13.32
N GLU A 263 -7.09 -16.93 -14.06
CA GLU A 263 -6.79 -15.51 -14.02
C GLU A 263 -7.89 -14.76 -13.28
N ILE A 264 -7.49 -13.83 -12.44
CA ILE A 264 -8.40 -12.89 -11.79
C ILE A 264 -8.16 -11.53 -12.42
N VAL A 265 -9.16 -10.99 -13.09
CA VAL A 265 -9.16 -9.62 -13.60
C VAL A 265 -9.90 -8.75 -12.59
N LEU A 266 -9.17 -7.86 -11.94
CA LEU A 266 -9.72 -6.82 -11.08
C LEU A 266 -9.80 -5.53 -11.87
N LYS A 267 -11.01 -5.09 -12.18
CA LYS A 267 -11.23 -3.74 -12.69
C LYS A 267 -11.48 -2.80 -11.52
N PHE A 268 -10.88 -1.63 -11.57
CA PHE A 268 -11.03 -0.62 -10.55
C PHE A 268 -11.23 0.77 -11.17
N SER A 269 -12.09 1.59 -10.56
CA SER A 269 -12.32 2.97 -10.96
C SER A 269 -12.30 3.86 -9.73
N LEU A 270 -11.44 4.89 -9.75
CA LEU A 270 -11.37 5.90 -8.71
C LEU A 270 -12.27 7.08 -9.11
N LYS A 271 -13.31 7.34 -8.32
CA LYS A 271 -14.18 8.51 -8.41
C LYS A 271 -13.76 9.53 -7.34
#